data_AF-A0A9P4GNT9-F1
#
_entry.id   AF-A0A9P4GNT9-F1
#
_cell.length_a   1.000
_cell.length_b   1.000
_cell.length_c   1.000
_cell.angle_alpha   90.00
_cell.angle_beta   90.00
_cell.angle_gamma   90.00
#
_symmetry.space_group_name_H-M   'P 1'
#
loop_
_entity.id
_entity.type
_entity.pdbx_description
1 polymer ?
#
loop_
_entity_poly.entity_id
_entity_poly.type
_entity_poly.pdbx_seq_one_letter_code
_entity_poly.pdbx_strand_id
1 'polypeptide(L)'
;MEPLHRDEKTGGIAIKITKTADGLYSGAPQQVFAYNLDEGKAQVWYDLSTIFGEPFLGQRVEVTSNTGGSIVWPNGTSPGGSQVKVTPSDENVWFTVYGTPRNRGSS
;
A
#
# COMPACT_ATOMS: atom_id res chain seq x y z
N MET A 1 -9.62 11.26 1.83
CA MET A 1 -9.69 9.97 2.53
C MET A 1 -10.71 9.12 1.80
N GLU A 2 -10.40 7.85 1.54
CA GLU A 2 -11.34 6.91 0.93
C GLU A 2 -12.01 6.11 2.06
N PRO A 3 -13.35 6.11 2.17
CA PRO A 3 -14.03 5.27 3.14
C PRO A 3 -13.80 3.79 2.81
N LEU A 4 -13.45 3.01 3.84
CA LEU A 4 -13.33 1.56 3.69
C LEU A 4 -14.69 0.99 3.28
N HIS A 5 -14.71 0.24 2.19
CA HIS A 5 -15.90 -0.42 1.69
C HIS A 5 -15.53 -1.76 1.05
N ARG A 6 -16.55 -2.59 0.84
CA ARG A 6 -16.39 -3.89 0.22
C ARG A 6 -16.81 -3.83 -1.25
N ASP A 7 -16.00 -4.38 -2.13
CA ASP A 7 -16.44 -4.67 -3.50
C ASP A 7 -17.38 -5.88 -3.49
N GLU A 8 -18.59 -5.73 -4.05
CA GLU A 8 -19.61 -6.79 -4.00
C GLU A 8 -19.23 -8.04 -4.80
N LYS A 9 -18.34 -7.92 -5.80
CA LYS A 9 -17.98 -9.01 -6.71
C LYS A 9 -16.75 -9.78 -6.24
N THR A 10 -15.70 -9.07 -5.81
CA THR A 10 -14.41 -9.66 -5.44
C THR A 10 -14.21 -9.75 -3.93
N GLY A 11 -14.96 -8.95 -3.16
CA GLY A 11 -14.76 -8.75 -1.72
C GLY A 11 -13.63 -7.78 -1.37
N GLY A 12 -12.80 -7.39 -2.34
CA GLY A 12 -11.57 -6.64 -2.10
C GLY A 12 -11.41 -5.42 -3.00
N ILE A 13 -10.76 -4.41 -2.46
CA ILE A 13 -10.43 -3.17 -3.15
C ILE A 13 -8.92 -3.13 -3.37
N ALA A 14 -8.50 -2.74 -4.57
CA ALA A 14 -7.10 -2.56 -4.92
C ALA A 14 -6.87 -1.14 -5.46
N ILE A 15 -6.08 -0.35 -4.73
CA ILE A 15 -5.66 1.00 -5.09
C ILE A 15 -4.31 0.89 -5.80
N LYS A 16 -4.31 1.17 -7.11
CA LYS A 16 -3.12 1.13 -7.96
C LYS A 16 -2.54 2.53 -8.14
N ILE A 17 -1.24 2.64 -7.93
CA ILE A 17 -0.52 3.92 -7.88
C ILE A 17 0.71 3.82 -8.77
N THR A 18 0.91 4.82 -9.61
CA THR A 18 2.08 4.94 -10.49
C THR A 18 2.58 6.38 -10.52
N LYS A 19 3.88 6.57 -10.79
CA LYS A 19 4.50 7.90 -10.94
C LYS A 19 4.46 8.41 -12.38
N THR A 20 4.12 7.54 -13.33
CA THR A 20 4.08 7.88 -14.75
C THR A 20 2.68 8.38 -15.11
N ALA A 21 2.59 9.55 -15.75
CA ALA A 21 1.33 10.02 -16.31
C ALA A 21 0.77 8.96 -17.27
N ASP A 22 -0.53 8.66 -17.16
CA ASP A 22 -1.20 7.59 -17.91
C ASP A 22 -0.59 6.18 -17.72
N GLY A 23 0.24 6.01 -16.69
CA GLY A 23 0.98 4.77 -16.42
C GLY A 23 0.10 3.56 -16.17
N LEU A 24 -1.14 3.77 -15.72
CA LEU A 24 -2.11 2.70 -15.52
C LEU A 24 -2.55 2.05 -16.83
N TYR A 25 -2.52 2.79 -17.95
CA TYR A 25 -2.93 2.32 -19.28
C TYR A 25 -1.75 1.83 -20.13
N SER A 26 -0.55 2.34 -19.86
CA SER A 26 0.66 1.97 -20.62
C SER A 26 1.44 0.81 -20.02
N GLY A 27 1.02 0.27 -18.88
CA GLY A 27 1.73 -0.82 -18.20
C GLY A 27 3.01 -0.36 -17.48
N ALA A 28 3.08 0.91 -17.07
CA ALA A 28 4.16 1.41 -16.23
C ALA A 28 4.19 0.67 -14.87
N PRO A 29 5.33 0.67 -14.14
CA PRO A 29 5.40 0.12 -12.79
C PRO A 29 4.29 0.66 -11.89
N GLN A 30 3.67 -0.22 -11.10
CA GLN A 30 2.55 0.13 -10.23
C GLN A 30 2.73 -0.46 -8.84
N GLN A 31 2.51 0.37 -7.82
CA GLN A 31 2.32 -0.05 -6.46
C GLN A 31 0.84 -0.37 -6.27
N VAL A 32 0.54 -1.50 -5.66
CA VAL A 32 -0.81 -1.94 -5.36
C VAL A 32 -0.94 -2.03 -3.85
N PHE A 33 -1.76 -1.16 -3.28
CA PHE A 33 -2.27 -1.29 -1.92
C PHE A 33 -3.65 -1.93 -2.01
N ALA A 34 -3.83 -3.10 -1.42
CA ALA A 34 -5.10 -3.81 -1.45
C ALA A 34 -5.62 -4.05 -0.04
N TYR A 35 -6.95 -4.05 0.08
CA TYR A 35 -7.63 -4.37 1.32
C TYR A 35 -8.92 -5.15 1.10
N ASN A 36 -9.33 -5.90 2.12
CA ASN A 36 -10.62 -6.60 2.19
C ASN A 36 -11.28 -6.27 3.53
N LEU A 37 -12.50 -5.74 3.48
CA LEU A 37 -13.34 -5.52 4.65
C LEU A 37 -14.18 -6.79 4.92
N ASP A 38 -13.83 -7.51 5.99
CA ASP A 38 -14.59 -8.65 6.52
C ASP A 38 -15.55 -8.15 7.60
N GLU A 39 -16.74 -7.72 7.18
CA GLU A 39 -17.80 -7.24 8.08
C GLU A 39 -18.23 -8.31 9.09
N GLY A 40 -18.16 -9.59 8.73
CA GLY A 40 -18.51 -10.71 9.61
C GLY A 40 -17.56 -10.86 10.80
N LYS A 41 -16.33 -10.33 10.69
CA LYS A 41 -15.32 -10.33 11.75
C LYS A 41 -14.96 -8.94 12.27
N ALA A 42 -15.57 -7.89 11.73
CA ALA A 42 -15.18 -6.50 11.98
C ALA A 42 -13.67 -6.27 11.78
N GLN A 43 -13.13 -6.80 10.68
CA GLN A 43 -11.70 -6.79 10.38
C GLN A 43 -11.42 -6.26 8.98
N VAL A 44 -10.28 -5.57 8.83
CA VAL A 44 -9.74 -5.13 7.54
C VAL A 44 -8.42 -5.83 7.34
N TRP A 45 -8.35 -6.67 6.32
CA TRP A 45 -7.13 -7.33 5.87
C TRP A 45 -6.48 -6.47 4.81
N TYR A 46 -5.17 -6.29 4.85
CA TYR A 46 -4.46 -5.48 3.87
C TYR A 46 -3.13 -6.08 3.47
N ASP A 47 -2.73 -5.78 2.23
CA ASP A 47 -1.46 -6.17 1.67
C ASP A 47 -0.85 -5.06 0.80
N LEU A 48 0.43 -5.23 0.51
CA LEU A 48 1.18 -4.37 -0.37
C LEU A 48 1.91 -5.24 -1.38
N SER A 49 1.72 -4.93 -2.67
CA SER A 49 2.34 -5.64 -3.77
C SER A 49 2.69 -4.68 -4.91
N THR A 50 3.45 -5.15 -5.90
CA THR A 50 3.79 -4.39 -7.10
C THR A 50 3.50 -5.19 -8.35
N ILE A 51 3.18 -4.49 -9.44
CA ILE A 51 3.07 -5.08 -10.77
C ILE A 51 3.89 -4.26 -11.77
N PHE A 52 4.47 -4.95 -12.75
CA PHE A 52 5.32 -4.34 -13.79
C PHE A 52 6.57 -3.59 -13.27
N GLY A 53 6.94 -3.77 -12.00
CA GLY A 53 8.13 -3.17 -11.36
C GLY A 53 7.78 -2.36 -10.11
N GLU A 54 8.79 -1.69 -9.54
CA GLU A 54 8.69 -0.97 -8.27
C GLU A 54 8.73 0.55 -8.50
N PRO A 55 7.57 1.24 -8.58
CA PRO A 55 7.55 2.67 -8.94
C PRO A 55 8.17 3.58 -7.89
N PHE A 56 8.30 3.11 -6.65
CA PHE A 56 8.84 3.86 -5.52
C PHE A 56 10.23 3.37 -5.10
N LEU A 57 10.96 2.66 -5.97
CA LEU A 57 12.33 2.23 -5.70
C LEU A 57 13.21 3.39 -5.18
N GLY A 58 13.86 3.17 -4.04
CA GLY A 58 14.67 4.16 -3.32
C GLY A 58 13.88 5.08 -2.38
N GLN A 59 12.57 4.92 -2.25
CA GLN A 59 11.71 5.65 -1.32
C GLN A 59 11.08 4.67 -0.32
N ARG A 60 11.02 5.04 0.97
CA ARG A 60 10.26 4.23 1.93
C ARG A 60 8.77 4.25 1.57
N VAL A 61 8.15 3.08 1.60
CA VAL A 61 6.71 2.89 1.47
C VAL A 61 6.22 2.08 2.67
N GLU A 62 5.08 2.45 3.23
CA GLU A 62 4.47 1.66 4.30
C GLU A 62 2.94 1.65 4.25
N VAL A 63 2.37 0.59 4.82
CA VAL A 63 0.97 0.47 5.18
C VAL A 63 0.89 0.28 6.69
N THR A 64 0.15 1.16 7.36
CA THR A 64 0.03 1.16 8.83
C THR A 64 -1.42 1.29 9.27
N SER A 65 -1.68 0.91 10.52
CA SER A 65 -2.95 1.10 11.22
C SER A 65 -2.64 1.40 12.69
N ASN A 66 -3.65 1.68 13.52
CA ASN A 66 -3.40 2.08 14.90
C ASN A 66 -2.98 0.88 15.78
N THR A 67 -3.66 -0.27 15.63
CA THR A 67 -3.34 -1.47 16.42
C THR A 67 -2.87 -2.67 15.58
N GLY A 68 -3.17 -2.70 14.28
CA GLY A 68 -2.69 -3.74 13.38
C GLY A 68 -1.19 -3.64 13.06
N GLY A 69 -0.64 -4.71 12.49
CA GLY A 69 0.79 -4.78 12.17
C GLY A 69 1.18 -3.99 10.92
N SER A 70 2.34 -3.36 10.90
CA SER A 70 2.80 -2.57 9.74
C SER A 70 3.40 -3.41 8.63
N ILE A 71 3.21 -2.97 7.39
CA ILE A 71 4.00 -3.40 6.22
C ILE A 71 4.96 -2.27 5.89
N VAL A 72 6.27 -2.52 5.96
CA VAL A 72 7.29 -1.47 5.72
C VAL A 72 8.27 -1.96 4.67
N TRP A 73 8.40 -1.19 3.58
CA TRP A 73 9.37 -1.40 2.51
C TRP A 73 10.36 -0.23 2.53
N PRO A 74 11.50 -0.35 3.26
CA PRO A 74 12.39 0.78 3.48
C PRO A 74 12.97 1.39 2.21
N ASN A 75 13.16 0.56 1.18
CA ASN A 75 13.71 0.96 -0.12
C ASN A 75 12.64 0.99 -1.23
N GLY A 76 11.36 0.90 -0.87
CA GLY A 76 10.25 0.88 -1.84
C GLY A 76 10.17 -0.42 -2.63
N THR A 77 10.83 -1.46 -2.13
CA THR A 77 10.93 -2.78 -2.74
C THR A 77 10.36 -3.83 -1.81
N SER A 78 9.72 -4.84 -2.39
CA SER A 78 9.19 -5.94 -1.59
C SER A 78 10.32 -6.73 -0.94
N PRO A 79 10.28 -7.02 0.38
CA PRO A 79 11.22 -7.92 1.02
C PRO A 79 10.97 -9.39 0.65
N GLY A 80 9.97 -9.68 -0.17
CA GLY A 80 9.52 -11.03 -0.51
C GLY A 80 8.55 -11.62 0.54
N GLY A 81 7.93 -12.74 0.15
CA GLY A 81 6.91 -13.42 0.96
C GLY A 81 5.58 -12.66 1.02
N SER A 82 4.58 -13.30 1.64
CA SER A 82 3.30 -12.66 1.93
C SER A 82 3.44 -11.75 3.15
N GLN A 83 3.09 -10.47 3.00
CA GLN A 83 3.13 -9.49 4.07
C GLN A 83 1.73 -9.06 4.52
N VAL A 84 0.70 -9.90 4.29
CA VAL A 84 -0.69 -9.60 4.69
C VAL A 84 -0.78 -9.30 6.19
N LYS A 85 -1.51 -8.25 6.54
CA LYS A 85 -1.79 -7.83 7.92
C LYS A 85 -3.30 -7.59 8.10
N VAL A 86 -3.71 -7.42 9.35
CA VAL A 86 -5.11 -7.22 9.73
C VAL A 86 -5.20 -6.18 10.85
N THR A 87 -6.28 -5.40 10.83
CA THR A 87 -6.64 -4.46 11.89
C THR A 87 -8.17 -4.43 12.08
N PRO A 88 -8.71 -3.93 13.20
CA PRO A 88 -10.15 -3.71 13.36
C PRO A 88 -10.74 -2.77 12.30
N SER A 89 -12.00 -3.00 11.90
CA SER A 89 -12.64 -2.24 10.82
C SER A 89 -13.08 -0.82 11.19
N ASP A 90 -12.98 -0.43 12.46
CA ASP A 90 -13.20 0.94 12.93
C ASP A 90 -11.91 1.80 12.88
N GLU A 91 -10.78 1.22 12.44
CA GLU A 91 -9.53 1.93 12.24
C GLU A 91 -9.28 2.34 10.79
N ASN A 92 -8.42 3.36 10.63
CA ASN A 92 -7.89 3.75 9.33
C ASN A 92 -6.68 2.89 8.94
N VAL A 93 -6.58 2.56 7.66
CA VAL A 93 -5.37 1.99 7.05
C VAL A 93 -4.69 3.07 6.21
N TRP A 94 -3.44 3.36 6.54
CA TRP A 94 -2.67 4.44 5.93
C TRP A 94 -1.61 3.89 4.98
N PHE A 95 -1.77 4.15 3.68
CA PHE A 95 -0.69 4.00 2.72
C PHE A 95 0.14 5.28 2.66
N THR A 96 1.44 5.19 2.97
CA THR A 96 2.36 6.33 3.02
C THR A 96 3.57 6.10 2.12
N VAL A 97 3.87 7.07 1.27
CA VAL A 97 5.11 7.14 0.49
C VAL A 97 5.94 8.31 1.00
N TYR A 98 7.17 8.03 1.42
CA TYR A 98 8.07 9.06 1.92
C TYR A 98 8.81 9.75 0.77
N GLY A 99 9.09 11.04 0.93
CA GLY A 99 9.99 11.75 0.03
C GLY A 99 11.40 11.16 0.08
N THR A 100 12.15 11.30 -1.01
CA THR A 100 13.57 10.93 -1.04
C THR A 100 14.33 11.73 0.03
N PRO A 101 15.20 11.11 0.85
CA PRO A 101 16.01 11.83 1.80
C PRO A 101 16.78 12.95 1.09
N ARG A 102 16.60 14.21 1.52
CA ARG A 102 17.47 15.29 1.05
C ARG A 102 18.84 15.10 1.70
N ASN A 103 19.87 14.84 0.89
CA ASN A 103 21.24 14.99 1.36
C ASN A 103 21.42 16.46 1.78
N ARG A 104 21.44 16.72 3.09
CA ARG A 104 22.02 17.96 3.59
C ARG A 104 23.52 17.81 3.39
N GLY A 105 24.02 18.30 2.26
CA GLY A 105 25.46 18.46 2.08
C GLY A 105 25.98 19.31 3.23
N SER A 106 26.90 18.74 4.01
CA SER A 106 27.77 19.50 4.90
C SER A 106 28.66 20.39 4.03
N SER A 107 28.31 21.68 3.98
CA SER A 107 29.18 22.77 3.51
C SER A 107 30.25 23.08 4.55
#